data_AF-A0A7V6HJ63-F1
#
_entry.id   AF-A0A7V6HJ63-F1
#
_cell.length_a   1.000
_cell.length_b   1.000
_cell.length_c   1.000
_cell.angle_alpha   90.00
_cell.angle_beta   90.00
_cell.angle_gamma   90.00
#
_symmetry.space_group_name_H-M   'P 1'
#
loop_
_entity.id
_entity.type
_entity.pdbx_description
1 polymer ?
#
loop_
_entity_poly.entity_id
_entity_poly.type
_entity_poly.pdbx_seq_one_letter_code
_entity_poly.pdbx_strand_id
1 'polypeptide(L)'
;AFTLVDLQADRVRERLAQRHPALESLCEIGWIDGEMSAADTQCRIAQRLSSPDDIGIVVICADDDHGNFVTALQTALHLSATDIPIFVRLSTSAGLAEILRDEKSEAALAHRIEAFGLVTECCSVDVVLENRLFRFAREFHRAYVANRAKAGVPDSDPSMKKWEALDESLRESNCEQAEHLKVKLLTAGIPPEAAGHSHPVAFNDKQVEILARMEHARWYAERRLAGWTYAPPPKNVAHRTSPHLVPWEELDESIRQIDRDAVQAIAPVMVDLTGSSPAPTHETS
;
A
#
# COMPACT_ATOMS: atom_id res chain seq x y z
N ALA A 1 8.33 -11.49 -7.23
CA ALA A 1 9.57 -10.80 -7.62
C ALA A 1 9.19 -9.46 -8.27
N PHE A 2 9.95 -8.40 -8.02
CA PHE A 2 9.80 -7.12 -8.69
C PHE A 2 10.84 -7.00 -9.81
N THR A 3 10.54 -6.31 -10.90
CA THR A 3 11.54 -5.97 -11.91
C THR A 3 11.56 -4.47 -12.10
N LEU A 4 12.73 -3.86 -11.96
CA LEU A 4 12.94 -2.43 -12.21
C LEU A 4 13.58 -2.25 -13.59
N VAL A 5 12.99 -1.37 -14.38
CA VAL A 5 13.43 -1.00 -15.72
C VAL A 5 13.86 0.46 -15.68
N ASP A 6 15.12 0.74 -16.02
CA ASP A 6 15.63 2.11 -16.03
C ASP A 6 16.80 2.23 -17.02
N LEU A 7 16.99 3.44 -17.60
CA LEU A 7 18.13 3.78 -18.45
C LEU A 7 19.48 3.68 -17.72
N GLN A 8 19.47 3.75 -16.39
CA GLN A 8 20.63 3.67 -15.52
C GLN A 8 20.34 2.72 -14.36
N ALA A 9 19.91 1.49 -14.69
CA ALA A 9 19.45 0.51 -13.70
C ALA A 9 20.47 0.28 -12.56
N ASP A 10 21.77 0.24 -12.87
CA ASP A 10 22.84 0.08 -11.88
C ASP A 10 22.89 1.26 -10.88
N ARG A 11 22.74 2.50 -11.35
CA ARG A 11 22.72 3.68 -10.47
C ARG A 11 21.47 3.71 -9.59
N VAL A 12 20.33 3.30 -10.15
CA VAL A 12 19.08 3.18 -9.38
C VAL A 12 19.23 2.12 -8.30
N ARG A 13 19.85 0.98 -8.62
CA ARG A 13 20.16 -0.09 -7.68
C ARG A 13 21.04 0.40 -6.53
N GLU A 14 22.16 1.05 -6.83
CA GLU A 14 23.07 1.60 -5.80
C GLU A 14 22.36 2.59 -4.88
N ARG A 15 21.57 3.51 -5.46
CA ARG A 15 20.80 4.50 -4.69
C ARG A 15 19.76 3.84 -3.79
N LEU A 16 19.05 2.81 -4.29
CA LEU A 16 18.07 2.07 -3.51
C LEU A 16 18.73 1.27 -2.39
N ALA A 17 19.86 0.61 -2.64
CA ALA A 17 20.61 -0.12 -1.63
C ALA A 17 21.14 0.79 -0.52
N GLN A 18 21.61 2.00 -0.85
CA GLN A 18 22.05 2.98 0.14
C GLN A 18 20.89 3.52 0.98
N ARG A 19 19.75 3.82 0.35
CA ARG A 19 18.58 4.40 1.03
C ARG A 19 17.80 3.36 1.84
N HIS A 20 17.73 2.13 1.36
CA HIS A 20 16.98 1.02 1.96
C HIS A 20 17.82 -0.26 1.98
N PRO A 21 18.82 -0.37 2.89
CA PRO A 21 19.76 -1.50 2.91
C PRO A 21 19.10 -2.88 3.10
N ALA A 22 17.91 -2.92 3.71
CA ALA A 22 17.16 -4.15 3.92
C ALA A 22 16.39 -4.64 2.67
N LEU A 23 16.24 -3.80 1.63
CA LEU A 23 15.33 -4.07 0.52
C LEU A 23 15.65 -5.38 -0.22
N GLU A 24 16.92 -5.60 -0.59
CA GLU A 24 17.34 -6.83 -1.31
C GLU A 24 17.15 -8.10 -0.45
N SER A 25 17.08 -7.98 0.88
CA SER A 25 16.80 -9.12 1.78
C SER A 25 15.31 -9.41 1.95
N LEU A 26 14.44 -8.44 1.64
CA LEU A 26 12.99 -8.54 1.82
C LEU A 26 12.28 -8.98 0.54
N CYS A 27 12.81 -8.66 -0.63
CA CYS A 27 12.22 -9.05 -1.91
C CYS A 27 13.27 -9.34 -2.98
N GLU A 28 12.91 -10.26 -3.88
CA GLU A 28 13.68 -10.53 -5.09
C GLU A 28 13.42 -9.42 -6.13
N ILE A 29 14.50 -8.75 -6.56
CA ILE A 29 14.46 -7.66 -7.54
C ILE A 29 15.29 -8.03 -8.78
N GLY A 30 14.63 -8.12 -9.93
CA GLY A 30 15.25 -8.16 -11.25
C GLY A 30 15.53 -6.76 -11.79
N TRP A 31 16.52 -6.65 -12.66
CA TRP A 31 16.94 -5.37 -13.25
C TRP A 31 16.99 -5.49 -14.77
N ILE A 32 16.44 -4.49 -15.45
CA ILE A 32 16.49 -4.33 -16.89
C ILE A 32 17.08 -2.96 -17.17
N ASP A 33 18.34 -2.93 -17.61
CA ASP A 33 18.95 -1.73 -18.16
C ASP A 33 18.41 -1.46 -19.56
N GLY A 34 17.90 -0.25 -19.78
CA GLY A 34 17.35 0.20 -21.05
C GLY A 34 16.18 1.18 -20.91
N GLU A 35 15.91 1.92 -21.99
CA GLU A 35 14.71 2.76 -22.07
C GLU A 35 13.48 1.88 -22.11
N MET A 36 12.45 2.19 -21.32
CA MET A 36 11.25 1.36 -21.27
C MET A 36 10.56 1.28 -22.64
N SER A 37 10.55 2.36 -23.41
CA SER A 37 9.98 2.44 -24.77
C SER A 37 10.76 1.65 -25.83
N ALA A 38 12.03 1.28 -25.55
CA ALA A 38 12.88 0.62 -26.53
C ALA A 38 12.38 -0.80 -26.85
N ALA A 39 12.44 -1.19 -28.12
CA ALA A 39 11.91 -2.48 -28.58
C ALA A 39 12.56 -3.69 -27.88
N ASP A 40 13.88 -3.66 -27.65
CA ASP A 40 14.57 -4.73 -26.91
C ASP A 40 14.07 -4.84 -25.46
N THR A 41 13.91 -3.69 -24.78
CA THR A 41 13.36 -3.62 -23.43
C THR A 41 11.95 -4.17 -23.36
N GLN A 42 11.07 -3.76 -24.29
CA GLN A 42 9.70 -4.27 -24.40
C GLN A 42 9.66 -5.78 -24.63
N CYS A 43 10.52 -6.31 -25.49
CA CYS A 43 10.67 -7.76 -25.67
C CYS A 43 11.10 -8.47 -24.38
N ARG A 44 12.05 -7.91 -23.62
CA ARG A 44 12.52 -8.48 -22.34
C ARG A 44 11.46 -8.41 -21.24
N ILE A 45 10.60 -7.39 -21.25
CA ILE A 45 9.43 -7.29 -20.37
C ILE A 45 8.42 -8.37 -20.76
N ALA A 46 8.09 -8.47 -22.05
CA ALA A 46 7.14 -9.45 -22.56
C ALA A 46 7.59 -10.89 -22.29
N GLN A 47 8.87 -11.21 -22.49
CA GLN A 47 9.42 -12.54 -22.17
C GLN A 47 9.28 -12.93 -20.69
N ARG A 48 9.22 -11.95 -19.78
CA ARG A 48 9.00 -12.20 -18.34
C ARG A 48 7.53 -12.40 -17.99
N LEU A 49 6.63 -11.94 -18.84
CA LEU A 49 5.19 -11.84 -18.61
C LEU A 49 4.41 -12.50 -19.77
N SER A 50 5.01 -13.48 -20.45
CA SER A 50 4.49 -14.02 -21.72
C SER A 50 3.50 -15.17 -21.55
N SER A 51 3.36 -15.73 -20.35
CA SER A 51 2.42 -16.81 -20.09
C SER A 51 1.02 -16.24 -19.83
N PRO A 52 -0.05 -16.84 -20.38
CA PRO A 52 -1.42 -16.48 -20.01
C PRO A 52 -1.72 -16.64 -18.51
N ASP A 53 -0.99 -17.52 -17.83
CA ASP A 53 -1.11 -17.77 -16.39
C ASP A 53 -0.24 -16.83 -15.53
N ASP A 54 0.53 -15.92 -16.15
CA ASP A 54 1.37 -14.98 -15.41
C ASP A 54 0.51 -13.95 -14.68
N ILE A 55 0.69 -13.87 -13.37
CA ILE A 55 0.08 -12.83 -12.53
C ILE A 55 1.11 -11.72 -12.37
N GLY A 56 0.86 -10.57 -12.99
CA GLY A 56 1.77 -9.44 -12.98
C GLY A 56 1.05 -8.10 -13.05
N ILE A 57 1.82 -7.03 -12.84
CA ILE A 57 1.41 -5.65 -13.05
C ILE A 57 2.59 -4.93 -13.70
N VAL A 58 2.34 -4.11 -14.71
CA VAL A 58 3.35 -3.20 -15.26
C VAL A 58 3.03 -1.78 -14.81
N VAL A 59 4.02 -1.04 -14.33
CA VAL A 59 3.87 0.37 -13.94
C VAL A 59 4.85 1.22 -14.72
N ILE A 60 4.36 2.25 -15.39
CA ILE A 60 5.12 3.18 -16.24
C ILE A 60 5.07 4.55 -15.59
N CYS A 61 6.22 5.03 -15.11
CA CYS A 61 6.26 6.21 -14.26
C CYS A 61 7.44 7.15 -14.53
N ALA A 62 7.86 7.30 -15.80
CA ALA A 62 8.83 8.32 -16.17
C ALA A 62 8.25 9.73 -16.00
N ASP A 63 9.09 10.75 -16.15
CA ASP A 63 8.70 12.15 -15.92
C ASP A 63 7.91 12.78 -17.08
N ASP A 64 7.78 12.08 -18.21
CA ASP A 64 7.06 12.56 -19.41
C ASP A 64 5.71 11.84 -19.58
N ASP A 65 4.59 12.56 -19.40
CA ASP A 65 3.23 12.04 -19.53
C ASP A 65 2.98 11.42 -20.93
N HIS A 66 3.44 12.07 -22.00
CA HIS A 66 3.21 11.60 -23.35
C HIS A 66 4.02 10.33 -23.64
N GLY A 67 5.31 10.33 -23.29
CA GLY A 67 6.17 9.15 -23.38
C GLY A 67 5.64 7.97 -22.57
N ASN A 68 5.14 8.22 -21.35
CA ASN A 68 4.49 7.20 -20.53
C ASN A 68 3.28 6.58 -21.24
N PHE A 69 2.41 7.42 -21.81
CA PHE A 69 1.22 6.97 -22.53
C PHE A 69 1.55 6.12 -23.77
N VAL A 70 2.48 6.59 -24.60
CA VAL A 70 2.92 5.83 -25.79
C VAL A 70 3.56 4.50 -25.40
N THR A 71 4.41 4.52 -24.36
CA THR A 71 5.05 3.31 -23.83
C THR A 71 3.98 2.32 -23.32
N ALA A 72 2.93 2.80 -22.65
CA ALA A 72 1.84 1.96 -22.17
C ALA A 72 1.10 1.24 -23.31
N LEU A 73 0.79 1.96 -24.39
CA LEU A 73 0.17 1.36 -25.57
C LEU A 73 1.08 0.31 -26.23
N GLN A 74 2.38 0.61 -26.35
CA GLN A 74 3.37 -0.33 -26.89
C GLN A 74 3.48 -1.58 -26.02
N THR A 75 3.55 -1.44 -24.70
CA THR A 75 3.59 -2.57 -23.77
C THR A 75 2.31 -3.39 -23.85
N ALA A 76 1.14 -2.75 -23.94
CA ALA A 76 -0.13 -3.45 -24.11
C ALA A 76 -0.12 -4.31 -25.39
N LEU A 77 0.42 -3.81 -26.49
CA LEU A 77 0.54 -4.57 -27.74
C LEU A 77 1.44 -5.81 -27.59
N HIS A 78 2.60 -5.66 -26.94
CA HIS A 78 3.51 -6.78 -26.68
C HIS A 78 2.93 -7.82 -25.70
N LEU A 79 2.06 -7.39 -24.79
CA LEU A 79 1.34 -8.23 -23.83
C LEU A 79 -0.07 -8.59 -24.29
N SER A 80 -0.36 -8.53 -25.59
CA SER A 80 -1.70 -8.78 -26.16
C SER A 80 -2.27 -10.17 -25.84
N ALA A 81 -1.42 -11.16 -25.55
CA ALA A 81 -1.85 -12.52 -25.18
C ALA A 81 -2.13 -12.71 -23.67
N THR A 82 -2.06 -11.65 -22.86
CA THR A 82 -2.23 -11.71 -21.39
C THR A 82 -3.26 -10.70 -20.89
N ASP A 83 -3.77 -10.87 -19.68
CA ASP A 83 -4.68 -9.90 -19.04
C ASP A 83 -3.97 -9.01 -18.02
N ILE A 84 -2.65 -8.84 -18.16
CA ILE A 84 -1.83 -8.08 -17.21
C ILE A 84 -2.20 -6.59 -17.27
N PRO A 85 -2.60 -5.97 -16.13
CA PRO A 85 -2.89 -4.54 -16.08
C PRO A 85 -1.61 -3.71 -16.17
N ILE A 86 -1.73 -2.56 -16.84
CA ILE A 86 -0.67 -1.59 -17.06
C ILE A 86 -1.09 -0.26 -16.45
N PHE A 87 -0.38 0.18 -15.42
CA PHE A 87 -0.61 1.47 -14.79
C PHE A 87 0.34 2.51 -15.39
N VAL A 88 -0.20 3.65 -15.80
CA VAL A 88 0.55 4.73 -16.44
C VAL A 88 0.44 6.01 -15.62
N ARG A 89 1.59 6.58 -15.22
CA ARG A 89 1.63 7.86 -14.52
C ARG A 89 1.33 8.98 -15.50
N LEU A 90 0.24 9.69 -15.26
CA LEU A 90 -0.12 10.92 -15.97
C LEU A 90 -0.28 12.01 -14.91
N SER A 91 0.62 12.99 -14.90
CA SER A 91 0.67 14.04 -13.89
C SER A 91 -0.27 15.21 -14.21
N THR A 92 -0.41 15.56 -15.49
CA THR A 92 -1.10 16.80 -15.91
C THR A 92 -2.11 16.58 -17.05
N SER A 93 -2.00 15.48 -17.78
CA SER A 93 -2.72 15.27 -19.03
C SER A 93 -4.08 14.57 -18.84
N ALA A 94 -5.06 15.29 -18.25
CA ALA A 94 -6.42 14.76 -18.04
C ALA A 94 -7.07 14.23 -19.34
N GLY A 95 -6.81 14.84 -20.50
CA GLY A 95 -7.32 14.37 -21.79
C GLY A 95 -6.77 13.01 -22.23
N LEU A 96 -5.51 12.67 -21.91
CA LEU A 96 -4.96 11.33 -22.17
C LEU A 96 -5.63 10.28 -21.28
N ALA A 97 -5.92 10.65 -20.02
CA ALA A 97 -6.67 9.79 -19.12
C ALA A 97 -8.13 9.60 -19.58
N GLU A 98 -8.78 10.65 -20.09
CA GLU A 98 -10.13 10.55 -20.67
C GLU A 98 -10.20 9.61 -21.87
N ILE A 99 -9.18 9.61 -22.74
CA ILE A 99 -9.10 8.67 -23.87
C ILE A 99 -9.07 7.21 -23.39
N LEU A 100 -8.41 6.92 -22.26
CA LEU A 100 -8.41 5.57 -21.68
C LEU A 100 -9.75 5.19 -21.05
N ARG A 101 -10.47 6.17 -20.51
CA ARG A 101 -11.79 5.97 -19.89
C ARG A 101 -12.94 5.95 -20.89
N ASP A 102 -12.72 6.26 -22.16
CA ASP A 102 -13.76 6.25 -23.19
C ASP A 102 -14.19 4.82 -23.51
N GLU A 103 -15.29 4.39 -22.89
CA GLU A 103 -15.93 3.07 -23.05
C GLU A 103 -16.38 2.79 -24.49
N LYS A 104 -16.44 3.81 -25.38
CA LYS A 104 -16.76 3.63 -26.80
C LYS A 104 -15.55 3.27 -27.65
N SER A 105 -14.35 3.29 -27.09
CA SER A 105 -13.15 2.79 -27.75
C SER A 105 -13.19 1.27 -27.76
N GLU A 106 -13.50 0.65 -28.89
CA GLU A 106 -13.43 -0.82 -29.10
C GLU A 106 -12.00 -1.40 -28.97
N ALA A 107 -11.00 -0.57 -28.63
CA ALA A 107 -9.65 -1.04 -28.41
C ALA A 107 -9.57 -1.81 -27.10
N ALA A 108 -9.76 -3.13 -27.15
CA ALA A 108 -9.56 -4.07 -26.03
C ALA A 108 -8.25 -3.85 -25.25
N LEU A 109 -7.24 -3.26 -25.90
CA LEU A 109 -5.96 -2.87 -25.31
C LEU A 109 -6.07 -1.72 -24.29
N ALA A 110 -6.95 -0.74 -24.50
CA ALA A 110 -7.12 0.43 -23.64
C ALA A 110 -7.73 0.09 -22.28
N HIS A 111 -8.61 -0.92 -22.23
CA HIS A 111 -9.20 -1.41 -20.98
C HIS A 111 -8.18 -1.99 -20.00
N ARG A 112 -6.97 -2.33 -20.45
CA ARG A 112 -5.89 -2.82 -19.58
C ARG A 112 -4.95 -1.71 -19.12
N ILE A 113 -5.12 -0.48 -19.59
CA ILE A 113 -4.28 0.65 -19.24
C ILE A 113 -5.03 1.57 -18.28
N GLU A 114 -4.53 1.70 -17.07
CA GLU A 114 -5.12 2.54 -16.03
C GLU A 114 -4.20 3.74 -15.72
N ALA A 115 -4.73 4.95 -15.88
CA ALA A 115 -3.99 6.16 -15.53
C ALA A 115 -3.98 6.39 -14.01
N PHE A 116 -2.85 6.86 -13.48
CA PHE A 116 -2.74 7.30 -12.09
C PHE A 116 -1.85 8.53 -11.94
N GLY A 117 -1.96 9.22 -10.79
CA GLY A 117 -1.07 10.32 -10.43
C GLY A 117 -1.48 11.69 -10.99
N LEU A 118 -2.70 11.83 -11.50
CA LEU A 118 -3.23 13.10 -11.99
C LEU A 118 -3.29 14.09 -10.83
N VAL A 119 -2.66 15.26 -10.99
CA VAL A 119 -2.65 16.31 -9.96
C VAL A 119 -4.07 16.72 -9.57
N THR A 120 -5.01 16.73 -10.51
CA THR A 120 -6.43 17.04 -10.23
C THR A 120 -7.11 16.02 -9.31
N GLU A 121 -6.69 14.76 -9.37
CA GLU A 121 -7.22 13.69 -8.51
C GLU A 121 -6.49 13.70 -7.16
N CYS A 122 -5.15 13.83 -7.17
CA CYS A 122 -4.31 13.82 -5.97
C CYS A 122 -4.42 15.08 -5.10
N CYS A 123 -4.77 16.24 -5.69
CA CYS A 123 -4.87 17.52 -4.99
C CYS A 123 -6.32 18.01 -4.86
N SER A 124 -7.31 17.12 -4.99
CA SER A 124 -8.70 17.47 -4.72
C SER A 124 -8.89 17.80 -3.23
N VAL A 125 -9.79 18.75 -2.93
CA VAL A 125 -10.13 19.15 -1.55
C VAL A 125 -10.59 17.94 -0.73
N ASP A 126 -11.24 16.97 -1.36
CA ASP A 126 -11.69 15.73 -0.69
C ASP A 126 -10.52 14.80 -0.33
N VAL A 127 -9.48 14.70 -1.17
CA VAL A 127 -8.25 13.95 -0.87
C VAL A 127 -7.39 14.67 0.17
N VAL A 128 -7.40 16.00 0.19
CA VAL A 128 -6.57 16.82 1.10
C VAL A 128 -7.23 17.04 2.46
N LEU A 129 -8.55 17.26 2.54
CA LEU A 129 -9.29 17.55 3.77
C LEU A 129 -10.05 16.34 4.32
N GLU A 130 -10.44 15.40 3.47
CA GLU A 130 -11.35 14.29 3.80
C GLU A 130 -10.74 12.90 3.59
N ASN A 131 -9.40 12.78 3.56
CA ASN A 131 -8.75 11.48 3.36
C ASN A 131 -9.29 10.45 4.36
N ARG A 132 -10.11 9.53 3.86
CA ARG A 132 -10.67 8.42 4.65
C ARG A 132 -9.54 7.64 5.31
N LEU A 133 -8.38 7.52 4.67
CA LEU A 133 -7.19 6.88 5.24
C LEU A 133 -6.69 7.59 6.50
N PHE A 134 -6.63 8.93 6.53
CA PHE A 134 -6.24 9.65 7.75
C PHE A 134 -7.27 9.49 8.87
N ARG A 135 -8.56 9.40 8.53
CA ARG A 135 -9.61 9.09 9.52
C ARG A 135 -9.41 7.68 10.09
N PHE A 136 -9.22 6.67 9.24
CA PHE A 136 -8.89 5.30 9.65
C PHE A 136 -7.62 5.26 10.52
N ALA A 137 -6.54 5.89 10.10
CA ALA A 137 -5.26 5.91 10.81
C ALA A 137 -5.39 6.51 12.22
N ARG A 138 -6.13 7.63 12.37
CA ARG A 138 -6.40 8.24 13.69
C ARG A 138 -7.19 7.32 14.61
N GLU A 139 -8.18 6.64 14.05
CA GLU A 139 -9.03 5.72 14.81
C GLU A 139 -8.30 4.44 15.21
N PHE A 140 -7.46 3.90 14.34
CA PHE A 140 -6.54 2.83 14.68
C PHE A 140 -5.57 3.23 15.79
N HIS A 141 -4.98 4.42 15.71
CA HIS A 141 -4.12 4.95 16.77
C HIS A 141 -4.87 5.08 18.10
N ARG A 142 -6.13 5.58 18.06
CA ARG A 142 -6.98 5.68 19.25
C ARG A 142 -7.22 4.30 19.89
N ALA A 143 -7.54 3.30 19.08
CA ALA A 143 -7.73 1.92 19.56
C ALA A 143 -6.43 1.34 20.15
N TYR A 144 -5.30 1.57 19.48
CA TYR A 144 -3.97 1.16 19.96
C TYR A 144 -3.67 1.77 21.33
N VAL A 145 -3.77 3.10 21.48
CA VAL A 145 -3.52 3.78 22.76
C VAL A 145 -4.44 3.24 23.86
N ALA A 146 -5.73 3.03 23.56
CA ALA A 146 -6.68 2.49 24.53
C ALA A 146 -6.29 1.08 25.02
N ASN A 147 -5.83 0.20 24.11
CA ASN A 147 -5.40 -1.15 24.47
C ASN A 147 -4.07 -1.16 25.22
N ARG A 148 -3.11 -0.32 24.82
CA ARG A 148 -1.81 -0.20 25.50
C ARG A 148 -1.94 0.42 26.89
N ALA A 149 -2.85 1.37 27.07
CA ALA A 149 -3.15 1.92 28.40
C ALA A 149 -3.74 0.86 29.34
N LYS A 150 -4.65 0.02 28.85
CA LYS A 150 -5.18 -1.13 29.63
C LYS A 150 -4.08 -2.14 29.99
N ALA A 151 -3.08 -2.30 29.12
CA ALA A 151 -1.91 -3.14 29.37
C ALA A 151 -0.85 -2.47 30.29
N GLY A 152 -1.12 -1.28 30.83
CA GLY A 152 -0.25 -0.59 31.78
C GLY A 152 0.95 0.13 31.16
N VAL A 153 0.95 0.38 29.86
CA VAL A 153 1.99 1.16 29.19
C VAL A 153 1.86 2.63 29.59
N PRO A 154 2.95 3.29 30.03
CA PRO A 154 2.88 4.66 30.50
C PRO A 154 2.68 5.66 29.35
N ASP A 155 1.99 6.77 29.65
CA ASP A 155 1.77 7.89 28.72
C ASP A 155 3.06 8.55 28.23
N SER A 156 4.19 8.31 28.92
CA SER A 156 5.51 8.79 28.51
C SER A 156 6.10 8.02 27.33
N ASP A 157 5.56 6.84 26.98
CA ASP A 157 6.02 6.10 25.81
C ASP A 157 5.71 6.92 24.53
N PRO A 158 6.67 7.08 23.60
CA PRO A 158 6.45 7.84 22.38
C PRO A 158 5.22 7.41 21.56
N SER A 159 4.82 6.14 21.59
CA SER A 159 3.62 5.66 20.88
C SER A 159 2.31 5.94 21.60
N MET A 160 2.36 6.44 22.84
CA MET A 160 1.17 6.79 23.64
C MET A 160 0.78 8.26 23.52
N LYS A 161 1.58 9.08 22.82
CA LYS A 161 1.27 10.49 22.55
C LYS A 161 -0.04 10.64 21.77
N LYS A 162 -0.70 11.77 21.97
CA LYS A 162 -1.84 12.20 21.13
C LYS A 162 -1.40 12.33 19.67
N TRP A 163 -2.35 12.12 18.75
CA TRP A 163 -2.10 12.13 17.31
C TRP A 163 -1.30 13.35 16.83
N GLU A 164 -1.67 14.54 17.30
CA GLU A 164 -1.07 15.81 16.88
C GLU A 164 0.39 15.98 17.36
N ALA A 165 0.80 15.24 18.39
CA ALA A 165 2.14 15.25 18.96
C ALA A 165 2.94 13.98 18.62
N LEU A 166 2.36 13.08 17.83
CA LEU A 166 2.96 11.80 17.46
C LEU A 166 4.06 12.03 16.42
N ASP A 167 5.20 11.36 16.62
CA ASP A 167 6.32 11.42 15.70
C ASP A 167 5.89 10.96 14.30
N GLU A 168 6.41 11.59 13.24
CA GLU A 168 5.95 11.36 11.86
C GLU A 168 6.01 9.87 11.48
N SER A 169 7.08 9.16 11.84
CA SER A 169 7.21 7.72 11.55
C SER A 169 6.14 6.83 12.19
N LEU A 170 5.52 7.28 13.29
CA LEU A 170 4.43 6.57 13.94
C LEU A 170 3.09 6.96 13.33
N ARG A 171 2.90 8.22 12.89
CA ARG A 171 1.74 8.61 12.08
C ARG A 171 1.71 7.85 10.76
N GLU A 172 2.84 7.78 10.06
CA GLU A 172 3.00 7.02 8.82
C GLU A 172 2.67 5.53 9.01
N SER A 173 3.17 4.91 10.09
CA SER A 173 2.85 3.51 10.42
C SER A 173 1.34 3.24 10.57
N ASN A 174 0.58 4.20 11.12
CA ASN A 174 -0.88 4.11 11.20
C ASN A 174 -1.55 4.33 9.84
N CYS A 175 -1.00 5.21 8.99
CA CYS A 175 -1.45 5.39 7.61
C CYS A 175 -1.25 4.12 6.79
N GLU A 176 -0.06 3.51 6.84
CA GLU A 176 0.23 2.25 6.17
C GLU A 176 -0.69 1.11 6.66
N GLN A 177 -1.02 1.07 7.96
CA GLN A 177 -1.99 0.11 8.49
C GLN A 177 -3.38 0.31 7.87
N ALA A 178 -3.82 1.56 7.72
CA ALA A 178 -5.09 1.91 7.09
C ALA A 178 -5.10 1.58 5.59
N GLU A 179 -4.01 1.84 4.86
CA GLU A 179 -3.84 1.46 3.46
C GLU A 179 -3.90 -0.07 3.27
N HIS A 180 -3.30 -0.82 4.20
CA HIS A 180 -3.29 -2.27 4.16
C HIS A 180 -4.66 -2.91 4.48
N LEU A 181 -5.68 -2.11 4.85
CA LEU A 181 -7.03 -2.60 5.16
C LEU A 181 -7.65 -3.38 4.01
N LYS A 182 -7.55 -2.89 2.77
CA LYS A 182 -8.13 -3.54 1.59
C LYS A 182 -7.61 -4.97 1.42
N VAL A 183 -6.30 -5.16 1.58
CA VAL A 183 -5.63 -6.47 1.45
C VAL A 183 -6.09 -7.43 2.54
N LYS A 184 -6.21 -6.95 3.78
CA LYS A 184 -6.71 -7.74 4.92
C LYS A 184 -8.16 -8.18 4.70
N LEU A 185 -9.03 -7.29 4.24
CA LEU A 185 -10.43 -7.62 3.95
C LEU A 185 -10.55 -8.69 2.88
N LEU A 186 -9.83 -8.52 1.76
CA LEU A 186 -9.80 -9.52 0.68
C LEU A 186 -9.27 -10.87 1.17
N THR A 187 -8.23 -10.87 1.99
CA THR A 187 -7.67 -12.11 2.58
C THR A 187 -8.66 -12.80 3.53
N ALA A 188 -9.49 -12.02 4.22
CA ALA A 188 -10.60 -12.54 5.02
C ALA A 188 -11.80 -13.02 4.19
N GLY A 189 -11.77 -12.85 2.86
CA GLY A 189 -12.89 -13.17 1.95
C GLY A 189 -14.00 -12.12 1.96
N ILE A 190 -13.70 -10.88 2.36
CA ILE A 190 -14.65 -9.78 2.49
C ILE A 190 -14.36 -8.76 1.37
N PRO A 191 -15.30 -8.59 0.41
CA PRO A 191 -15.15 -7.58 -0.63
C PRO A 191 -15.07 -6.16 -0.01
N PRO A 192 -14.14 -5.30 -0.45
CA PRO A 192 -14.02 -3.92 0.02
C PRO A 192 -15.30 -3.09 -0.16
N GLU A 193 -16.18 -3.46 -1.08
CA GLU A 193 -17.46 -2.81 -1.36
C GLU A 193 -18.54 -3.23 -0.34
N ALA A 194 -18.41 -4.44 0.24
CA ALA A 194 -19.24 -4.90 1.34
C ALA A 194 -18.85 -4.22 2.67
N ALA A 195 -17.60 -3.75 2.76
CA ALA A 195 -17.02 -2.96 3.84
C ALA A 195 -17.55 -1.51 3.83
N GLY A 196 -18.86 -1.38 4.08
CA GLY A 196 -19.60 -0.13 4.04
C GLY A 196 -21.08 -0.28 4.35
N HIS A 197 -21.60 -1.52 4.32
CA HIS A 197 -23.00 -1.84 4.52
C HIS A 197 -23.17 -2.54 5.87
N SER A 198 -23.75 -1.83 6.86
CA SER A 198 -24.50 -2.21 8.08
C SER A 198 -24.21 -3.52 8.86
N HIS A 199 -23.19 -4.30 8.51
CA HIS A 199 -22.81 -5.52 9.18
C HIS A 199 -21.38 -5.34 9.70
N PRO A 200 -21.17 -5.37 11.03
CA PRO A 200 -19.83 -5.33 11.57
C PRO A 200 -19.07 -6.52 10.99
N VAL A 201 -17.95 -6.24 10.35
CA VAL A 201 -17.00 -7.24 9.87
C VAL A 201 -16.45 -7.98 11.09
N ALA A 202 -17.07 -9.07 11.50
CA ALA A 202 -16.58 -9.88 12.60
C ALA A 202 -15.62 -10.95 12.06
N PHE A 203 -14.33 -10.79 12.33
CA PHE A 203 -13.36 -11.84 12.04
C PHE A 203 -13.48 -12.96 13.08
N ASN A 204 -13.51 -14.20 12.62
CA ASN A 204 -13.35 -15.35 13.50
C ASN A 204 -11.88 -15.52 13.94
N ASP A 205 -11.63 -16.35 14.97
CA ASP A 205 -10.30 -16.53 15.55
C ASP A 205 -9.22 -16.91 14.52
N LYS A 206 -9.58 -17.75 13.54
CA LYS A 206 -8.65 -18.16 12.48
C LYS A 206 -8.31 -16.99 11.55
N GLN A 207 -9.30 -16.17 11.18
CA GLN A 207 -9.08 -14.95 10.41
C GLN A 207 -8.24 -13.96 11.21
N VAL A 208 -8.52 -13.76 12.51
CA VAL A 208 -7.73 -12.87 13.37
C VAL A 208 -6.26 -13.29 13.39
N GLU A 209 -5.96 -14.58 13.56
CA GLU A 209 -4.58 -15.07 13.58
C GLU A 209 -3.86 -14.89 12.24
N ILE A 210 -4.53 -15.15 11.11
CA ILE A 210 -3.96 -14.92 9.77
C ILE A 210 -3.67 -13.43 9.55
N LEU A 211 -4.63 -12.57 9.86
CA LEU A 211 -4.50 -11.13 9.66
C LEU A 211 -3.49 -10.50 10.62
N ALA A 212 -3.34 -11.04 11.83
CA ALA A 212 -2.34 -10.57 12.80
C ALA A 212 -0.92 -10.89 12.33
N ARG A 213 -0.70 -12.09 11.76
CA ARG A 213 0.55 -12.43 11.07
C ARG A 213 0.86 -11.48 9.93
N MET A 214 -0.15 -11.13 9.13
CA MET A 214 -0.01 -10.15 8.06
C MET A 214 0.31 -8.75 8.59
N GLU A 215 -0.27 -8.36 9.72
CA GLU A 215 0.01 -7.07 10.34
C GLU A 215 1.44 -7.00 10.89
N HIS A 216 1.90 -8.07 11.56
CA HIS A 216 3.30 -8.16 11.99
C HIS A 216 4.25 -8.14 10.80
N ALA A 217 3.96 -8.88 9.72
CA ALA A 217 4.77 -8.87 8.51
C ALA A 217 4.87 -7.47 7.88
N ARG A 218 3.74 -6.74 7.82
CA ARG A 218 3.69 -5.34 7.37
C ARG A 218 4.58 -4.46 8.26
N TRP A 219 4.37 -4.49 9.57
CA TRP A 219 5.15 -3.71 10.53
C TRP A 219 6.64 -4.06 10.49
N TYR A 220 6.98 -5.34 10.38
CA TYR A 220 8.35 -5.82 10.24
C TYR A 220 9.00 -5.22 8.99
N ALA A 221 8.33 -5.31 7.83
CA ALA A 221 8.84 -4.76 6.58
C ALA A 221 9.03 -3.23 6.67
N GLU A 222 8.02 -2.48 7.16
CA GLU A 222 8.09 -1.03 7.40
C GLU A 222 9.33 -0.67 8.23
N ARG A 223 9.52 -1.34 9.38
CA ARG A 223 10.64 -1.07 10.29
C ARG A 223 11.98 -1.36 9.62
N ARG A 224 12.10 -2.48 8.90
CA ARG A 224 13.33 -2.84 8.19
C ARG A 224 13.65 -1.83 7.07
N LEU A 225 12.66 -1.38 6.31
CA LEU A 225 12.81 -0.36 5.27
C LEU A 225 13.18 1.01 5.86
N ALA A 226 12.73 1.31 7.08
CA ALA A 226 13.12 2.49 7.86
C ALA A 226 14.47 2.33 8.58
N GLY A 227 15.21 1.23 8.33
CA GLY A 227 16.55 0.99 8.86
C GLY A 227 16.59 0.47 10.29
N TRP A 228 15.47 -0.05 10.82
CA TRP A 228 15.48 -0.70 12.13
C TRP A 228 16.14 -2.07 12.09
N THR A 229 16.77 -2.43 13.20
CA THR A 229 17.48 -3.70 13.37
C THR A 229 17.06 -4.42 14.64
N TYR A 230 17.24 -5.73 14.65
CA TYR A 230 17.03 -6.53 15.86
C TYR A 230 18.10 -6.19 16.91
N ALA A 231 17.67 -6.08 18.16
CA ALA A 231 18.55 -6.13 19.34
C ALA A 231 17.77 -6.72 20.52
N PRO A 232 18.44 -7.41 21.47
CA PRO A 232 17.81 -7.86 22.70
C PRO A 232 17.12 -6.70 23.45
N PRO A 233 16.07 -6.97 24.24
CA PRO A 233 15.36 -5.93 24.98
C PRO A 233 16.30 -5.15 25.92
N PRO A 234 16.02 -3.85 26.17
CA PRO A 234 14.82 -3.12 25.76
C PRO A 234 14.88 -2.53 24.34
N LYS A 235 13.71 -2.26 23.75
CA LYS A 235 13.57 -1.49 22.51
C LYS A 235 14.24 -0.12 22.65
N ASN A 236 14.99 0.31 21.65
CA ASN A 236 15.67 1.62 21.64
C ASN A 236 15.30 2.41 20.38
N VAL A 237 14.47 3.44 20.56
CA VAL A 237 13.99 4.27 19.45
C VAL A 237 15.11 5.12 18.85
N ALA A 238 16.01 5.66 19.67
CA ALA A 238 17.10 6.52 19.21
C ALA A 238 18.09 5.77 18.31
N HIS A 239 18.33 4.49 18.60
CA HIS A 239 19.19 3.62 17.80
C HIS A 239 18.43 2.76 16.78
N ARG A 240 17.11 2.94 16.65
CA ARG A 240 16.23 2.14 15.79
C ARG A 240 16.41 0.64 15.99
N THR A 241 16.47 0.19 17.24
CA THR A 241 16.53 -1.24 17.56
C THR A 241 15.26 -1.72 18.25
N SER A 242 14.82 -2.92 17.90
CA SER A 242 13.64 -3.55 18.51
C SER A 242 13.86 -5.06 18.71
N PRO A 243 13.52 -5.62 19.89
CA PRO A 243 13.58 -7.06 20.12
C PRO A 243 12.49 -7.83 19.34
N HIS A 244 11.48 -7.12 18.85
CA HIS A 244 10.34 -7.71 18.14
C HIS A 244 10.59 -7.86 16.63
N LEU A 245 11.77 -7.50 16.13
CA LEU A 245 12.15 -7.72 14.73
C LEU A 245 12.62 -9.16 14.51
N VAL A 246 11.72 -10.09 14.78
CA VAL A 246 11.89 -11.54 14.63
C VAL A 246 10.68 -12.14 13.89
N PRO A 247 10.77 -13.36 13.33
CA PRO A 247 9.63 -14.07 12.76
C PRO A 247 8.45 -14.20 13.73
N TRP A 248 7.23 -14.32 13.20
CA TRP A 248 6.01 -14.42 14.01
C TRP A 248 6.10 -15.54 15.06
N GLU A 249 6.68 -16.68 14.68
CA GLU A 249 6.85 -17.88 15.49
C GLU A 249 7.76 -17.66 16.71
N GLU A 250 8.64 -16.65 16.66
CA GLU A 250 9.58 -16.29 17.73
C GLU A 250 9.06 -15.16 18.63
N LEU A 251 7.93 -14.53 18.29
CA LEU A 251 7.32 -13.50 19.13
C LEU A 251 6.75 -14.09 20.42
N ASP A 252 6.92 -13.33 21.51
CA ASP A 252 6.18 -13.55 22.74
C ASP A 252 4.68 -13.35 22.51
N GLU A 253 3.87 -14.14 23.21
CA GLU A 253 2.41 -14.13 23.05
C GLU A 253 1.80 -12.75 23.36
N SER A 254 2.38 -12.02 24.32
CA SER A 254 1.95 -10.66 24.64
C SER A 254 2.17 -9.66 23.50
N ILE A 255 3.16 -9.91 22.63
CA ILE A 255 3.46 -9.08 21.47
C ILE A 255 2.54 -9.45 20.31
N ARG A 256 2.33 -10.75 20.05
CA ARG A 256 1.32 -11.21 19.08
C ARG A 256 -0.07 -10.67 19.38
N GLN A 257 -0.41 -10.56 20.67
CA GLN A 257 -1.70 -10.02 21.08
C GLN A 257 -1.88 -8.56 20.62
N ILE A 258 -0.81 -7.77 20.52
CA ILE A 258 -0.88 -6.40 19.99
C ILE A 258 -1.34 -6.40 18.53
N ASP A 259 -0.82 -7.31 17.71
CA ASP A 259 -1.22 -7.45 16.30
C ASP A 259 -2.66 -7.97 16.18
N ARG A 260 -3.08 -8.89 17.05
CA ARG A 260 -4.48 -9.36 17.09
C ARG A 260 -5.43 -8.25 17.50
N ASP A 261 -5.07 -7.46 18.51
CA ASP A 261 -5.84 -6.31 18.97
C ASP A 261 -6.00 -5.26 17.85
N ALA A 262 -4.92 -5.03 17.07
CA ALA A 262 -4.94 -4.14 15.92
C ALA A 262 -5.90 -4.64 14.82
N VAL A 263 -5.92 -5.95 14.54
CA VAL A 263 -6.88 -6.55 13.61
C VAL A 263 -8.31 -6.45 14.13
N GLN A 264 -8.53 -6.72 15.41
CA GLN A 264 -9.86 -6.64 16.03
C GLN A 264 -10.41 -5.21 16.04
N ALA A 265 -9.55 -4.19 16.02
CA ALA A 265 -9.94 -2.79 15.91
C ALA A 265 -10.52 -2.43 14.52
N ILE A 266 -10.27 -3.21 13.47
CA ILE A 266 -10.75 -2.92 12.11
C ILE A 266 -12.27 -2.82 12.07
N ALA A 267 -12.98 -3.79 12.66
CA ALA A 267 -14.43 -3.86 12.64
C ALA A 267 -15.11 -2.62 13.26
N PRO A 268 -14.80 -2.21 14.50
CA PRO A 268 -15.41 -1.03 15.10
C PRO A 268 -15.02 0.26 14.37
N VAL A 269 -13.76 0.40 13.94
CA VAL A 269 -13.31 1.60 13.20
C VAL A 269 -14.09 1.77 11.89
N MET A 270 -14.36 0.67 11.17
CA MET A 270 -15.16 0.72 9.95
C MET A 270 -16.62 1.09 10.21
N VAL A 271 -17.23 0.63 11.31
CA VAL A 271 -18.60 1.00 11.69
C VAL A 271 -18.68 2.49 12.05
N ASP A 272 -17.74 2.99 12.85
CA ASP A 272 -17.73 4.39 13.29
C ASP A 272 -17.63 5.36 12.10
N LEU A 273 -16.82 5.02 11.09
CA LEU A 273 -16.59 5.87 9.92
C LEU A 273 -17.67 5.76 8.84
N THR A 274 -18.37 4.62 8.75
CA THR A 274 -19.48 4.43 7.80
C THR A 274 -20.80 4.98 8.36
N GLY A 275 -21.02 4.90 9.68
CA GLY A 275 -22.18 5.48 10.36
C GLY A 275 -22.13 6.99 10.56
N SER A 276 -20.98 7.63 10.36
CA SER A 276 -20.78 9.09 10.54
C SER A 276 -20.89 9.89 9.23
N SER A 277 -21.25 9.29 8.10
CA SER A 277 -21.47 10.03 6.85
C SER A 277 -22.87 10.65 6.86
N PRO A 278 -23.04 11.99 6.91
CA PRO A 278 -24.36 12.57 6.67
C PRO A 278 -24.79 12.24 5.24
N ALA A 279 -26.00 11.71 5.09
CA ALA A 279 -26.61 11.55 3.77
C ALA A 279 -26.63 12.94 3.08
N PRO A 280 -26.30 13.06 1.78
CA PRO A 280 -26.49 14.30 1.07
C PRO A 280 -27.99 14.61 1.07
N THR A 281 -28.38 15.62 1.85
CA THR A 281 -29.71 16.21 1.75
C THR A 281 -29.79 16.92 0.40
N HIS A 282 -30.35 16.23 -0.60
CA HIS A 282 -30.90 16.90 -1.76
C HIS A 282 -32.10 17.73 -1.27
N GLU A 283 -31.86 18.99 -0.91
CA GLU A 283 -32.91 19.99 -0.86
C GLU A 283 -33.33 20.28 -2.30
N THR A 284 -34.44 19.67 -2.70
CA THR A 284 -35.21 20.08 -3.87
C THR A 284 -35.83 21.45 -3.56
N SER A 285 -35.39 22.48 -4.26
CA SER A 285 -36.17 23.71 -4.48
C SER A 285 -37.15 23.52 -5.64
#